data_AF-E5DCS0-F1
#
_entry.id   AF-E5DCS0-F1
#
_cell.length_a   1.000
_cell.length_b   1.000
_cell.length_c   1.000
_cell.angle_alpha   90.00
_cell.angle_beta   90.00
_cell.angle_gamma   90.00
#
_symmetry.space_group_name_H-M   'P 1'
#
loop_
_entity.id
_entity.type
_entity.pdbx_description
1 polymer ?
#
loop_
_entity_poly.entity_id
_entity_poly.type
_entity_poly.pdbx_seq_one_letter_code
_entity_poly.pdbx_strand_id
1 'polypeptide(L)'
;FKITYGAKAEVPAASLSADDIQKYADQINASEKILVEVAAGSEAGIAKFDSANNKVIAGDAPLKVKDAVKATVTTNGSNKKVLTISAAAGLSGFSYGTLKDTGANSSDVDAITLDTTNATITEGDTKVLDFDNSFKFNESTKKVGSLVTPNTTNTPADPGTKTTVRVIKAVEKTIDVSSNSTTKA
;
A
#
# COMPACT_ATOMS: atom_id res chain seq x y z
N PHE A 1 -11.50 43.15 20.80
CA PHE A 1 -10.48 42.13 20.53
C PHE A 1 -11.09 41.00 19.71
N LYS A 2 -10.48 40.66 18.57
CA LYS A 2 -10.80 39.41 17.85
C LYS A 2 -9.75 38.38 18.26
N ILE A 3 -10.17 37.28 18.84
CA ILE A 3 -9.27 36.21 19.31
C ILE A 3 -9.65 34.94 18.56
N THR A 4 -8.67 34.27 17.97
CA THR A 4 -8.86 32.96 17.31
C THR A 4 -8.18 31.91 18.17
N TYR A 5 -8.94 30.96 18.68
CA TYR A 5 -8.43 29.84 19.48
C TYR A 5 -8.44 28.56 18.64
N GLY A 6 -7.38 27.75 18.73
CA GLY A 6 -7.33 26.41 18.14
C GLY A 6 -7.01 26.32 16.65
N ALA A 7 -6.59 27.41 15.98
CA ALA A 7 -6.19 27.34 14.57
C ALA A 7 -4.95 26.44 14.41
N LYS A 8 -5.04 25.42 13.54
CA LYS A 8 -3.93 24.53 13.17
C LYS A 8 -3.65 24.64 11.69
N ALA A 9 -2.37 24.77 11.35
CA ALA A 9 -1.92 24.71 9.95
C ALA A 9 -2.15 23.31 9.37
N GLU A 10 -2.23 23.25 8.04
CA GLU A 10 -2.23 21.99 7.32
C GLU A 10 -0.96 21.18 7.65
N VAL A 11 -1.12 19.87 7.85
CA VAL A 11 0.01 18.94 7.94
C VAL A 11 0.15 18.23 6.60
N PRO A 12 1.27 18.42 5.88
CA PRO A 12 1.51 17.76 4.59
C PRO A 12 1.45 16.24 4.70
N ALA A 13 1.13 15.58 3.59
CA ALA A 13 1.17 14.13 3.50
C ALA A 13 2.61 13.63 3.76
N ALA A 14 2.75 12.54 4.53
CA ALA A 14 4.05 11.94 4.78
C ALA A 14 4.65 11.42 3.47
N SER A 15 5.93 11.73 3.25
CA SER A 15 6.70 11.26 2.10
C SER A 15 7.68 10.16 2.52
N LEU A 16 7.98 9.25 1.61
CA LEU A 16 8.94 8.16 1.86
C LEU A 16 10.35 8.69 2.11
N SER A 17 10.99 8.18 3.16
CA SER A 17 12.41 8.40 3.42
C SER A 17 13.28 7.38 2.70
N ALA A 18 14.59 7.64 2.60
CA ALA A 18 15.57 6.67 2.10
C ALA A 18 15.55 5.34 2.88
N ASP A 19 15.33 5.41 4.20
CA ASP A 19 15.24 4.25 5.07
C ASP A 19 14.00 3.41 4.77
N ASP A 20 12.87 4.04 4.43
CA ASP A 20 11.64 3.32 4.05
C ASP A 20 11.85 2.55 2.75
N ILE A 21 12.52 3.17 1.77
CA ILE A 21 12.85 2.53 0.49
C ILE A 21 13.73 1.29 0.71
N GLN A 22 14.73 1.38 1.59
CA GLN A 22 15.59 0.24 1.91
C GLN A 22 14.83 -0.86 2.65
N LYS A 23 14.03 -0.51 3.65
CA LYS A 23 13.21 -1.47 4.41
C LYS A 23 12.24 -2.24 3.50
N TYR A 24 11.62 -1.57 2.54
CA TYR A 24 10.75 -2.25 1.57
C TYR A 24 11.51 -3.24 0.69
N ALA A 25 12.71 -2.89 0.23
CA ALA A 25 13.52 -3.81 -0.56
C ALA A 25 13.94 -5.04 0.26
N ASP A 26 14.38 -4.84 1.50
CA ASP A 26 14.75 -5.92 2.41
C ASP A 26 13.55 -6.82 2.72
N GLN A 27 12.38 -6.23 2.97
CA GLN A 27 11.14 -6.95 3.20
C GLN A 27 10.76 -7.82 1.99
N ILE A 28 10.82 -7.28 0.76
CA ILE A 28 10.50 -8.04 -0.46
C ILE A 28 11.48 -9.20 -0.65
N ASN A 29 12.78 -8.93 -0.57
CA ASN A 29 13.83 -9.91 -0.85
C ASN A 29 13.92 -11.03 0.21
N ALA A 30 13.50 -10.76 1.44
CA ALA A 30 13.47 -11.75 2.53
C ALA A 30 12.08 -12.39 2.72
N SER A 31 11.07 -12.01 1.94
CA SER A 31 9.69 -12.41 2.22
C SER A 31 9.46 -13.90 1.98
N GLU A 32 9.01 -14.57 3.04
CA GLU A 32 8.56 -15.97 2.98
C GLU A 32 7.06 -16.12 2.66
N LYS A 33 6.37 -15.01 2.37
CA LYS A 33 4.94 -15.02 2.01
C LYS A 33 4.73 -15.89 0.79
N ILE A 34 3.91 -16.92 0.94
CA ILE A 34 3.53 -17.82 -0.15
C ILE A 34 2.55 -17.08 -1.08
N LEU A 35 2.84 -17.15 -2.38
CA LEU A 35 2.00 -16.62 -3.45
C LEU A 35 1.17 -17.71 -4.10
N VAL A 36 1.75 -18.90 -4.27
CA VAL A 36 1.11 -20.06 -4.89
C VAL A 36 1.60 -21.33 -4.19
N GLU A 37 0.66 -22.15 -3.73
CA GLU A 37 0.96 -23.45 -3.13
C GLU A 37 1.33 -24.49 -4.20
N VAL A 38 1.92 -25.61 -3.76
CA VAL A 38 2.16 -26.76 -4.64
C VAL A 38 0.83 -27.39 -5.05
N ALA A 39 0.71 -27.78 -6.33
CA ALA A 39 -0.48 -28.45 -6.84
C ALA A 39 -0.76 -29.75 -6.07
N ALA A 40 -2.01 -29.97 -5.68
CA ALA A 40 -2.41 -31.10 -4.86
C ALA A 40 -3.83 -31.57 -5.19
N GLY A 41 -4.02 -32.88 -5.38
CA GLY A 41 -5.31 -33.43 -5.76
C GLY A 41 -5.81 -32.82 -7.07
N SER A 42 -7.01 -32.21 -7.02
CA SER A 42 -7.61 -31.46 -8.14
C SER A 42 -7.24 -29.98 -8.17
N GLU A 43 -6.58 -29.47 -7.13
CA GLU A 43 -6.23 -28.05 -7.03
C GLU A 43 -5.00 -27.73 -7.87
N ALA A 44 -5.13 -26.70 -8.70
CA ALA A 44 -4.02 -26.18 -9.49
C ALA A 44 -3.04 -25.41 -8.59
N GLY A 45 -1.76 -25.48 -8.94
CA GLY A 45 -0.69 -24.87 -8.15
C GLY A 45 0.65 -25.02 -8.83
N ILE A 46 1.73 -24.96 -8.06
CA ILE A 46 3.07 -25.21 -8.59
C ILE A 46 3.20 -26.68 -9.02
N ALA A 47 3.50 -26.88 -10.30
CA ALA A 47 3.59 -28.18 -10.93
C ALA A 47 4.71 -28.22 -11.98
N LYS A 48 5.16 -29.42 -12.32
CA LYS A 48 6.17 -29.67 -13.36
C LYS A 48 5.70 -30.76 -14.33
N PHE A 49 6.04 -30.59 -15.59
CA PHE A 49 5.83 -31.61 -16.61
C PHE A 49 6.95 -32.65 -16.55
N ASP A 50 6.59 -33.88 -16.17
CA ASP A 50 7.46 -35.05 -16.25
C ASP A 50 7.34 -35.67 -17.63
N SER A 51 8.28 -35.31 -18.51
CA SER A 51 8.32 -35.79 -19.89
C SER A 51 8.67 -37.27 -20.03
N ALA A 52 9.30 -37.89 -19.02
CA ALA A 52 9.63 -39.32 -19.07
C ALA A 52 8.37 -40.17 -18.91
N ASN A 53 7.40 -39.70 -18.11
CA ASN A 53 6.18 -40.43 -17.80
C ASN A 53 4.91 -39.80 -18.42
N ASN A 54 5.04 -38.68 -19.15
CA ASN A 54 3.93 -37.89 -19.69
C ASN A 54 2.90 -37.53 -18.61
N LYS A 55 3.38 -36.98 -17.50
CA LYS A 55 2.57 -36.57 -16.34
C LYS A 55 2.79 -35.10 -15.98
N VAL A 56 1.79 -34.48 -15.36
CA VAL A 56 2.00 -33.28 -14.57
C VAL A 56 2.06 -33.70 -13.10
N ILE A 57 3.21 -33.48 -12.48
CA ILE A 57 3.48 -33.83 -11.08
C ILE A 57 3.66 -32.56 -10.24
N ALA A 58 3.55 -32.71 -8.93
CA ALA A 58 3.77 -31.64 -7.98
C ALA A 58 5.17 -31.01 -8.17
N GLY A 59 5.23 -29.68 -8.07
CA GLY A 59 6.50 -28.97 -8.02
C GLY A 59 7.24 -29.20 -6.70
N ASP A 60 8.50 -28.75 -6.65
CA ASP A 60 9.38 -29.07 -5.52
C ASP A 60 9.10 -28.21 -4.27
N ALA A 61 8.53 -27.01 -4.46
CA ALA A 61 8.25 -26.06 -3.38
C ALA A 61 7.11 -25.10 -3.78
N PRO A 62 6.44 -24.46 -2.79
CA PRO A 62 5.53 -23.35 -3.06
C PRO A 62 6.30 -22.13 -3.57
N LEU A 63 5.65 -21.29 -4.39
CA LEU A 63 6.23 -20.03 -4.87
C LEU A 63 6.06 -18.97 -3.79
N LYS A 64 7.17 -18.38 -3.30
CA LYS A 64 7.16 -17.26 -2.35
C LYS A 64 7.51 -15.94 -3.04
N VAL A 65 7.23 -14.82 -2.38
CA VAL A 65 7.55 -13.47 -2.89
C VAL A 65 9.03 -13.34 -3.26
N LYS A 66 9.96 -13.78 -2.40
CA LYS A 66 11.40 -13.71 -2.67
C LYS A 66 11.86 -14.51 -3.90
N ASP A 67 11.11 -15.55 -4.25
CA ASP A 67 11.42 -16.43 -5.38
C ASP A 67 10.84 -15.86 -6.69
N ALA A 68 9.78 -15.05 -6.60
CA ALA A 68 9.15 -14.38 -7.73
C ALA A 68 9.73 -12.98 -8.02
N VAL A 69 10.10 -12.23 -6.99
CA VAL A 69 10.38 -10.79 -7.06
C VAL A 69 11.73 -10.47 -6.46
N LYS A 70 12.53 -9.71 -7.20
CA LYS A 70 13.77 -9.08 -6.72
C LYS A 70 13.59 -7.58 -6.65
N ALA A 71 13.76 -7.02 -5.46
CA ALA A 71 13.81 -5.57 -5.24
C ALA A 71 15.27 -5.08 -5.23
N THR A 72 15.55 -4.00 -5.96
CA THR A 72 16.87 -3.36 -6.01
C THR A 72 16.72 -1.88 -5.67
N VAL A 73 17.58 -1.37 -4.79
CA VAL A 73 17.64 0.05 -4.45
C VAL A 73 18.81 0.70 -5.19
N THR A 74 18.52 1.78 -5.89
CA THR A 74 19.52 2.61 -6.58
C THR A 74 19.38 4.06 -6.15
N THR A 75 20.35 4.90 -6.49
CA THR A 75 20.26 6.36 -6.32
C THR A 75 20.07 6.98 -7.71
N ASN A 76 19.07 7.85 -7.86
CA ASN A 76 18.82 8.55 -9.12
C ASN A 76 19.67 9.84 -9.25
N GLY A 77 19.56 10.53 -10.40
CA GLY A 77 20.31 11.77 -10.67
C GLY A 77 20.01 12.94 -9.71
N SER A 78 18.93 12.87 -8.94
CA SER A 78 18.57 13.84 -7.91
C SER A 78 19.01 13.43 -6.50
N ASN A 79 19.93 12.45 -6.40
CA ASN A 79 20.42 11.88 -5.15
C ASN A 79 19.33 11.25 -4.25
N LYS A 80 18.22 10.81 -4.84
CA LYS A 80 17.12 10.14 -4.15
C LYS A 80 17.20 8.63 -4.33
N LYS A 81 16.79 7.88 -3.31
CA LYS A 81 16.67 6.42 -3.39
C LYS A 81 15.47 6.01 -4.24
N VAL A 82 15.66 5.02 -5.10
CA VAL A 82 14.63 4.42 -5.95
C VAL A 82 14.67 2.91 -5.75
N LEU A 83 13.56 2.32 -5.30
CA LEU A 83 13.36 0.89 -5.34
C LEU A 83 12.74 0.52 -6.68
N THR A 84 13.33 -0.48 -7.34
CA THR A 84 12.82 -1.11 -8.55
C THR A 84 12.63 -2.60 -8.32
N ILE A 85 11.46 -3.13 -8.69
CA ILE A 85 11.22 -4.58 -8.71
C ILE A 85 11.47 -5.17 -10.10
N SER A 86 11.89 -6.43 -10.11
CA SER A 86 12.10 -7.22 -11.32
C SER A 86 11.82 -8.69 -11.02
N ALA A 87 11.68 -9.52 -12.04
CA ALA A 87 11.55 -10.96 -11.85
C ALA A 87 12.82 -11.50 -11.16
N ALA A 88 12.65 -12.24 -10.06
CA ALA A 88 13.76 -12.95 -9.46
C ALA A 88 14.22 -14.10 -10.35
N ALA A 89 15.50 -14.47 -10.27
CA ALA A 89 16.05 -15.57 -11.07
C ALA A 89 15.34 -16.90 -10.80
N GLY A 90 14.90 -17.11 -9.56
CA GLY A 90 14.16 -18.31 -9.13
C GLY A 90 12.82 -18.49 -9.84
N LEU A 91 12.16 -17.42 -10.29
CA LEU A 91 10.81 -17.48 -10.87
C LEU A 91 10.73 -18.41 -12.09
N SER A 92 11.79 -18.44 -12.90
CA SER A 92 11.88 -19.29 -14.10
C SER A 92 11.82 -20.79 -13.80
N GLY A 93 12.11 -21.20 -12.56
CA GLY A 93 12.01 -22.60 -12.12
C GLY A 93 10.59 -23.02 -11.72
N PHE A 94 9.63 -22.11 -11.71
CA PHE A 94 8.25 -22.38 -11.32
C PHE A 94 7.32 -22.38 -12.54
N SER A 95 6.37 -23.31 -12.53
CA SER A 95 5.26 -23.37 -13.49
C SER A 95 3.97 -23.69 -12.76
N TYR A 96 2.84 -23.29 -13.34
CA TYR A 96 1.52 -23.46 -12.76
C TYR A 96 0.71 -24.48 -13.56
N GLY A 97 0.06 -25.41 -12.90
CA GLY A 97 -0.81 -26.39 -13.57
C GLY A 97 -1.56 -27.27 -12.60
N THR A 98 -2.39 -28.17 -13.15
CA THR A 98 -3.12 -29.19 -12.40
C THR A 98 -2.45 -30.55 -12.60
N LEU A 99 -2.42 -31.36 -11.54
CA LEU A 99 -1.86 -32.70 -11.61
C LEU A 99 -2.58 -33.56 -12.65
N LYS A 100 -1.80 -34.37 -13.37
CA LYS A 100 -2.31 -35.21 -14.46
C LYS A 100 -1.50 -36.48 -14.55
N ASP A 101 -2.17 -37.61 -14.33
CA ASP A 101 -1.51 -38.91 -14.20
C ASP A 101 -1.11 -39.57 -15.51
N THR A 102 -1.71 -39.18 -16.65
CA THR A 102 -1.37 -39.70 -17.98
C THR A 102 -1.71 -38.70 -19.08
N GLY A 103 -1.05 -38.83 -20.24
CA GLY A 103 -1.36 -38.04 -21.44
C GLY A 103 -1.08 -36.54 -21.27
N ALA A 104 -0.22 -36.17 -20.32
CA ALA A 104 0.22 -34.80 -20.18
C ALA A 104 1.24 -34.42 -21.26
N ASN A 105 1.35 -33.13 -21.52
CA ASN A 105 2.37 -32.53 -22.36
C ASN A 105 2.83 -31.19 -21.76
N SER A 106 3.84 -30.56 -22.37
CA SER A 106 4.42 -29.31 -21.84
C SER A 106 3.46 -28.12 -21.81
N SER A 107 2.36 -28.14 -22.58
CA SER A 107 1.34 -27.08 -22.53
C SER A 107 0.32 -27.26 -21.40
N ASP A 108 0.36 -28.38 -20.67
CA ASP A 108 -0.47 -28.58 -19.47
C ASP A 108 0.09 -27.84 -18.23
N VAL A 109 1.26 -27.20 -18.35
CA VAL A 109 1.83 -26.29 -17.34
C VAL A 109 2.17 -24.94 -17.97
N ASP A 110 1.84 -23.87 -17.27
CA ASP A 110 2.07 -22.50 -17.71
C ASP A 110 3.25 -21.88 -16.98
N ALA A 111 4.05 -21.10 -17.69
CA ALA A 111 5.08 -20.27 -17.07
C ALA A 111 4.45 -19.17 -16.22
N ILE A 112 5.01 -18.91 -15.05
CA ILE A 112 4.60 -17.80 -14.19
C ILE A 112 5.46 -16.58 -14.53
N THR A 113 4.83 -15.41 -14.67
CA THR A 113 5.54 -14.16 -14.98
C THR A 113 5.25 -13.06 -13.96
N LEU A 114 6.11 -12.05 -13.87
CA LEU A 114 5.91 -10.88 -13.00
C LEU A 114 5.32 -9.71 -13.82
N ASP A 115 4.29 -9.07 -13.28
CA ASP A 115 3.80 -7.79 -13.79
C ASP A 115 4.70 -6.63 -13.34
N THR A 116 5.25 -5.91 -14.33
CA THR A 116 6.19 -4.80 -14.14
C THR A 116 5.57 -3.44 -14.39
N THR A 117 4.24 -3.36 -14.53
CA THR A 117 3.52 -2.10 -14.81
C THR A 117 3.80 -1.00 -13.75
N ASN A 118 3.85 -1.37 -12.46
CA ASN A 118 4.16 -0.45 -11.36
C ASN A 118 5.42 -0.92 -10.62
N ALA A 119 6.55 -0.92 -11.34
CA ALA A 119 7.79 -1.52 -10.83
C ALA A 119 8.63 -0.63 -9.90
N THR A 120 8.28 0.65 -9.72
CA THR A 120 9.16 1.61 -9.04
C THR A 120 8.47 2.41 -7.95
N ILE A 121 9.21 2.72 -6.88
CA ILE A 121 8.82 3.66 -5.84
C ILE A 121 10.04 4.50 -5.43
N THR A 122 9.87 5.81 -5.26
CA THR A 122 10.97 6.76 -5.08
C THR A 122 10.87 7.50 -3.75
N GLU A 123 12.02 7.79 -3.15
CA GLU A 123 12.13 8.67 -1.99
C GLU A 123 11.48 10.05 -2.25
N GLY A 124 10.68 10.50 -1.29
CA GLY A 124 9.89 11.72 -1.39
C GLY A 124 8.51 11.51 -2.03
N ASP A 125 8.18 10.32 -2.55
CA ASP A 125 6.82 10.04 -3.00
C ASP A 125 5.85 10.10 -1.80
N THR A 126 4.69 10.73 -2.00
CA THR A 126 3.58 10.76 -1.03
C THR A 126 2.72 9.50 -1.17
N LYS A 127 3.38 8.34 -1.10
CA LYS A 127 2.78 7.01 -1.23
C LYS A 127 3.37 6.08 -0.19
N VAL A 128 2.69 4.99 0.10
CA VAL A 128 3.19 3.93 0.99
C VAL A 128 3.12 2.61 0.25
N LEU A 129 4.02 1.67 0.54
CA LEU A 129 3.90 0.31 0.03
C LEU A 129 2.81 -0.44 0.80
N ASP A 130 1.81 -0.92 0.09
CA ASP A 130 0.86 -1.91 0.62
C ASP A 130 1.36 -3.31 0.25
N PHE A 131 2.21 -3.87 1.11
CA PHE A 131 2.85 -5.17 0.89
C PHE A 131 1.84 -6.32 0.86
N ASP A 132 0.75 -6.22 1.61
CA ASP A 132 -0.26 -7.26 1.70
C ASP A 132 -1.06 -7.38 0.41
N ASN A 133 -1.35 -6.25 -0.22
CA ASN A 133 -2.04 -6.21 -1.49
C ASN A 133 -1.12 -6.28 -2.72
N SER A 134 0.19 -6.10 -2.54
CA SER A 134 1.18 -6.30 -3.60
C SER A 134 1.39 -7.78 -3.92
N PHE A 135 1.90 -8.05 -5.14
CA PHE A 135 2.35 -9.38 -5.58
C PHE A 135 1.29 -10.49 -5.58
N LYS A 136 -0.01 -10.15 -5.60
CA LYS A 136 -1.07 -11.16 -5.72
C LYS A 136 -0.92 -11.94 -7.02
N PHE A 137 -0.95 -13.27 -6.93
CA PHE A 137 -0.98 -14.13 -8.11
C PHE A 137 -2.38 -14.10 -8.75
N ASN A 138 -2.41 -13.95 -10.06
CA ASN A 138 -3.62 -14.02 -10.86
C ASN A 138 -3.63 -15.32 -11.65
N GLU A 139 -4.48 -16.26 -11.24
CA GLU A 139 -4.58 -17.58 -11.85
C GLU A 139 -4.97 -17.54 -13.32
N SER A 140 -5.78 -16.60 -13.77
CA SER A 140 -6.20 -16.52 -15.17
C SER A 140 -5.07 -16.11 -16.11
N THR A 141 -4.17 -15.25 -15.65
CA THR A 141 -3.07 -14.70 -16.46
C THR A 141 -1.71 -15.32 -16.14
N LYS A 142 -1.64 -16.12 -15.07
CA LYS A 142 -0.41 -16.70 -14.52
C LYS A 142 0.63 -15.63 -14.16
N LYS A 143 0.16 -14.46 -13.73
CA LYS A 143 1.01 -13.32 -13.37
C LYS A 143 1.01 -13.07 -11.88
N VAL A 144 2.20 -12.83 -11.33
CA VAL A 144 2.37 -12.18 -10.03
C VAL A 144 2.19 -10.68 -10.22
N GLY A 145 1.33 -10.06 -9.44
CA GLY A 145 1.05 -8.62 -9.51
C GLY A 145 2.26 -7.74 -9.16
N SER A 146 2.15 -6.45 -9.46
CA SER A 146 3.19 -5.45 -9.21
C SER A 146 3.08 -4.81 -7.81
N LEU A 147 3.79 -3.69 -7.58
CA LEU A 147 3.64 -2.90 -6.35
C LEU A 147 2.26 -2.24 -6.29
N VAL A 148 1.65 -2.26 -5.11
CA VAL A 148 0.45 -1.48 -4.77
C VAL A 148 0.88 -0.33 -3.87
N THR A 149 0.70 0.90 -4.35
CA THR A 149 1.23 2.12 -3.69
C THR A 149 0.14 3.19 -3.50
N PRO A 150 -0.76 3.03 -2.51
CA PRO A 150 -1.75 4.05 -2.21
C PRO A 150 -1.11 5.36 -1.77
N ASN A 151 -1.79 6.48 -2.07
CA ASN A 151 -1.34 7.80 -1.66
C ASN A 151 -1.49 7.98 -0.14
N THR A 152 -0.55 8.70 0.46
CA THR A 152 -0.68 9.21 1.83
C THR A 152 -1.59 10.44 1.83
N THR A 153 -2.37 10.62 2.90
CA THR A 153 -3.31 11.74 3.03
C THR A 153 -2.72 12.87 3.88
N ASN A 154 -3.00 14.12 3.50
CA ASN A 154 -2.72 15.28 4.34
C ASN A 154 -3.77 15.44 5.45
N THR A 155 -3.42 16.19 6.50
CA THR A 155 -4.40 16.68 7.47
C THR A 155 -4.76 18.13 7.12
N PRO A 156 -6.02 18.43 6.74
CA PRO A 156 -6.43 19.78 6.39
C PRO A 156 -6.22 20.77 7.54
N ALA A 157 -6.04 22.05 7.20
CA ALA A 157 -5.97 23.12 8.19
C ALA A 157 -7.29 23.24 8.99
N ASP A 158 -7.18 23.42 10.30
CA ASP A 158 -8.29 23.80 11.17
C ASP A 158 -8.27 25.32 11.33
N PRO A 159 -9.26 26.08 10.81
CA PRO A 159 -9.27 27.53 10.94
C PRO A 159 -9.48 28.01 12.38
N GLY A 160 -9.75 27.12 13.33
CA GLY A 160 -10.04 27.43 14.73
C GLY A 160 -11.38 28.12 14.92
N THR A 161 -11.74 28.37 16.18
CA THR A 161 -12.93 29.14 16.55
C THR A 161 -12.61 30.61 16.76
N LYS A 162 -13.44 31.50 16.20
CA LYS A 162 -13.29 32.95 16.33
C LYS A 162 -14.21 33.49 17.43
N THR A 163 -13.63 34.07 18.47
CA THR A 163 -14.35 34.75 19.55
C THR A 163 -14.07 36.24 19.49
N THR A 164 -15.12 37.06 19.52
CA THR A 164 -14.98 38.52 19.58
C THR A 164 -15.29 39.00 20.98
N VAL A 165 -14.30 39.57 21.67
CA VAL A 165 -14.45 40.20 22.98
C VAL A 165 -14.57 41.71 22.79
N ARG A 166 -15.65 42.31 23.28
CA ARG A 166 -15.82 43.77 23.30
C ARG A 166 -15.70 44.27 24.73
N VAL A 167 -14.67 45.06 25.01
CA VAL A 167 -14.53 45.77 26.29
C VAL A 167 -15.14 47.14 26.13
N ILE A 168 -16.13 47.46 26.95
CA ILE A 168 -16.83 48.74 26.96
C ILE A 168 -16.59 49.35 28.34
N LYS A 169 -16.11 50.59 28.40
CA LYS A 169 -16.04 51.35 29.65
C LYS A 169 -17.46 51.71 30.06
N ALA A 170 -18.01 51.01 31.05
CA ALA A 170 -19.29 51.36 31.65
C ALA A 170 -19.06 52.50 32.67
N VAL A 171 -19.88 53.55 32.59
CA VAL A 171 -20.09 54.45 33.72
C VAL A 171 -21.20 53.80 34.53
N GLU A 172 -20.93 53.53 35.81
CA GLU A 172 -21.93 52.93 36.71
C GLU A 172 -23.13 53.88 36.80
N LYS A 173 -24.28 53.44 36.27
CA LYS A 173 -25.56 54.13 36.44
C LYS A 173 -26.47 53.21 37.23
N THR A 174 -26.72 53.56 38.48
CA THR A 174 -27.80 52.98 39.27
C THR A 174 -29.11 53.51 38.69
N ILE A 175 -29.88 52.64 38.04
CA ILE A 175 -31.24 52.96 37.60
C ILE A 175 -32.18 52.46 38.69
N ASP A 176 -32.72 53.38 39.47
CA ASP A 176 -33.83 53.09 40.37
C ASP A 176 -35.13 53.07 39.56
N VAL A 177 -35.65 51.87 39.28
CA VAL A 177 -36.95 51.69 38.64
C VAL A 177 -38.05 51.72 39.70
N SER A 178 -38.36 52.92 40.21
CA SER A 178 -39.62 53.15 40.92
C SER A 178 -40.74 53.37 39.90
N SER A 179 -41.63 52.40 39.80
CA SER A 179 -42.85 52.48 39.00
C SER A 179 -43.88 53.39 39.69
N ASN A 180 -43.93 54.67 39.31
CA ASN A 180 -45.06 55.52 39.67
C ASN A 180 -46.23 55.24 38.72
N SER A 181 -47.09 54.30 39.14
CA SER A 181 -48.44 54.17 38.61
C SER A 181 -49.29 55.33 39.14
N THR A 182 -49.64 56.27 38.27
CA THR A 182 -50.74 57.20 38.53
C THR A 182 -51.85 56.94 37.53
N THR A 183 -52.68 55.93 37.79
CA THR A 183 -54.05 55.88 37.26
C THR A 183 -54.85 56.92 38.04
N LYS A 184 -55.26 58.00 37.36
CA LYS A 184 -56.26 58.93 37.87
C LYS A 184 -57.64 58.31 37.64
N ALA A 185 -58.48 58.35 38.68
CA ALA A 185 -59.84 57.81 38.72
C ALA A 185 -60.74 58.36 37.62
#